data_AF-A0A382LJP0-F1
#
_entry.id   AF-A0A382LJP0-F1
#
_cell.length_a   1.000
_cell.length_b   1.000
_cell.length_c   1.000
_cell.angle_alpha   90.00
_cell.angle_beta   90.00
_cell.angle_gamma   90.00
#
_symmetry.space_group_name_H-M   'P 1'
#
loop_
_entity.id
_entity.type
_entity.pdbx_description
1 polymer ?
#
loop_
_entity_poly.entity_id
_entity_poly.type
_entity_poly.pdbx_seq_one_letter_code
_entity_poly.pdbx_strand_id
1 'polypeptide(L)'
;MKKHTLTIAILFLWSSSVFPQEPVKFSTKQTRELWQICSESFRNLNPSMGPNIYYPVCDCYVDHIRNNYTSEQIMTDNSSSMGMTQEGYRRLSQELRNACNPKNPKEEDFT
;
A
#
# COMPACT_ATOMS: atom_id res chain seq x y z
N MET A 1 -41.38 4.57 -32.28
CA MET A 1 -39.95 4.95 -32.40
C MET A 1 -39.44 5.83 -31.25
N LYS A 2 -40.17 6.87 -30.80
CA LYS A 2 -39.70 7.80 -29.74
C LYS A 2 -39.44 7.19 -28.34
N LYS A 3 -40.16 6.14 -27.94
CA LYS A 3 -40.03 5.54 -26.60
C LYS A 3 -38.68 4.84 -26.38
N HIS A 4 -38.17 4.13 -27.39
CA HIS A 4 -36.88 3.42 -27.31
C HIS A 4 -35.69 4.38 -27.28
N THR A 5 -35.78 5.51 -27.98
CA THR A 5 -34.74 6.54 -27.97
C THR A 5 -34.57 7.18 -26.58
N LEU A 6 -35.68 7.36 -25.85
CA LEU A 6 -35.67 7.91 -24.49
C LEU A 6 -35.04 6.93 -23.47
N THR A 7 -35.31 5.62 -23.61
CA THR A 7 -34.76 4.60 -22.71
C THR A 7 -33.25 4.45 -22.88
N ILE A 8 -32.73 4.56 -24.11
CA ILE A 8 -31.29 4.49 -24.40
C ILE A 8 -30.55 5.70 -23.83
N ALA A 9 -31.14 6.90 -23.90
CA ALA A 9 -30.54 8.12 -23.34
C ALA A 9 -30.40 8.06 -21.80
N ILE A 10 -31.34 7.41 -21.12
CA ILE A 10 -31.28 7.24 -19.66
C ILE A 10 -30.15 6.27 -19.28
N LEU A 11 -29.94 5.17 -20.01
CA LEU A 11 -28.86 4.21 -19.72
C LEU A 11 -27.45 4.81 -19.87
N PHE A 12 -27.25 5.74 -20.80
CA PHE A 12 -25.96 6.42 -20.98
C PHE A 12 -25.63 7.46 -19.89
N LEU A 13 -26.64 7.98 -19.19
CA LEU A 13 -26.45 8.98 -18.12
C LEU A 13 -25.94 8.37 -16.81
N TRP A 14 -26.10 7.06 -16.59
CA TRP A 14 -25.64 6.35 -15.38
C TRP A 14 -24.24 5.75 -15.51
N SER A 15 -23.68 5.69 -16.72
CA SER A 15 -22.30 5.22 -16.95
C SER A 15 -21.23 6.29 -16.73
N SER A 16 -21.62 7.55 -16.58
CA SER A 16 -20.70 8.68 -16.40
C SER A 16 -20.33 8.94 -14.93
N SER A 17 -20.46 7.94 -14.07
CA SER A 17 -19.82 7.93 -12.75
C SER A 17 -18.31 7.94 -12.95
N VAL A 18 -17.78 9.11 -13.32
CA VAL A 18 -16.38 9.46 -13.26
C VAL A 18 -16.05 9.38 -11.79
N PHE A 19 -15.67 8.19 -11.33
CA PHE A 19 -15.14 7.99 -9.99
C PHE A 19 -14.04 9.05 -9.82
N PRO A 20 -14.15 9.94 -8.82
CA PRO A 20 -13.04 10.83 -8.50
C PRO A 20 -11.84 9.93 -8.21
N GLN A 21 -10.89 9.86 -9.16
CA GLN A 21 -9.62 9.22 -8.88
C GLN A 21 -8.90 10.16 -7.95
N GLU A 22 -8.75 9.74 -6.70
CA GLU A 22 -7.77 10.40 -5.84
C GLU A 22 -6.42 10.43 -6.57
N PRO A 23 -5.67 11.53 -6.47
CA PRO A 23 -4.37 11.62 -7.11
C PRO A 23 -3.49 10.47 -6.62
N VAL A 24 -2.91 9.75 -7.58
CA VAL A 24 -2.06 8.59 -7.30
C VAL A 24 -0.81 9.09 -6.56
N LYS A 25 -0.72 8.80 -5.26
CA LYS A 25 0.39 9.22 -4.38
C LYS A 25 1.71 8.51 -4.67
N PHE A 26 1.67 7.34 -5.33
CA PHE A 26 2.84 6.54 -5.68
C PHE A 26 2.70 6.01 -7.10
N SER A 27 3.69 6.28 -7.95
CA SER A 27 3.75 5.65 -9.27
C SER A 27 3.85 4.13 -9.14
N THR A 28 3.45 3.42 -10.20
CA THR A 28 3.58 1.95 -10.24
C THR A 28 5.03 1.48 -10.04
N LYS A 29 6.01 2.27 -10.51
CA LYS A 29 7.43 1.99 -10.29
C LYS A 29 7.77 2.06 -8.80
N GLN A 30 7.40 3.15 -8.12
CA GLN A 30 7.64 3.32 -6.69
C GLN A 30 6.94 2.24 -5.85
N THR A 31 5.71 1.85 -6.20
CA THR A 31 5.01 0.75 -5.54
C THR A 31 5.77 -0.58 -5.65
N ARG A 32 6.31 -0.88 -6.85
CA ARG A 32 7.14 -2.09 -7.04
C ARG A 32 8.44 -2.05 -6.26
N GLU A 33 9.09 -0.88 -6.21
CA GLU A 33 10.32 -0.69 -5.44
C GLU A 33 10.10 -0.94 -3.94
N LEU A 34 9.01 -0.40 -3.35
CA LEU A 34 8.65 -0.67 -1.96
C LEU A 34 8.48 -2.17 -1.68
N TRP A 35 7.76 -2.86 -2.57
CA TRP A 35 7.53 -4.29 -2.43
C TRP A 35 8.84 -5.09 -2.55
N GLN A 36 9.71 -4.72 -3.50
CA GLN A 36 11.01 -5.36 -3.69
C GLN A 36 11.90 -5.20 -2.46
N ILE A 37 11.98 -3.98 -1.89
CA ILE A 37 12.74 -3.71 -0.66
C ILE A 37 12.25 -4.59 0.50
N CYS A 38 10.92 -4.69 0.67
CA CYS A 38 10.35 -5.57 1.69
C CYS A 38 10.73 -7.04 1.45
N SER A 39 10.53 -7.52 0.22
CA SER A 39 10.78 -8.91 -0.14
C SER A 39 12.26 -9.29 -0.02
N GLU A 40 13.19 -8.41 -0.40
CA GLU A 40 14.63 -8.61 -0.24
C GLU A 40 15.04 -8.63 1.23
N SER A 41 14.45 -7.74 2.03
CA SER A 41 14.72 -7.69 3.47
C SER A 41 14.36 -9.01 4.16
N PHE A 42 13.19 -9.59 3.86
CA PHE A 42 12.82 -10.91 4.41
C PHE A 42 13.75 -12.02 3.93
N ARG A 43 14.09 -12.06 2.63
CA ARG A 43 15.03 -13.07 2.10
C ARG A 43 16.40 -13.00 2.76
N ASN A 44 16.89 -11.80 3.06
CA ASN A 44 18.22 -11.59 3.63
C ASN A 44 18.27 -11.77 5.14
N LEU A 45 17.26 -11.26 5.86
CA LEU A 45 17.24 -11.27 7.33
C LEU A 45 16.60 -12.53 7.91
N ASN A 46 15.72 -13.19 7.16
CA ASN A 46 14.96 -14.35 7.64
C ASN A 46 14.79 -15.41 6.52
N PRO A 47 15.90 -16.00 6.01
CA PRO A 47 15.89 -16.85 4.83
C PRO A 47 15.07 -18.14 4.98
N SER A 48 14.77 -18.58 6.21
CA SER A 48 13.90 -19.72 6.48
C SER A 48 12.41 -19.39 6.34
N MET A 49 12.03 -18.12 6.28
CA MET A 49 10.65 -17.68 6.11
C MET A 49 10.20 -17.88 4.65
N GLY A 50 9.19 -18.72 4.47
CA GLY A 50 8.64 -19.02 3.14
C GLY A 50 7.92 -17.83 2.50
N PRO A 51 7.87 -17.75 1.16
CA PRO A 51 7.14 -16.72 0.42
C PRO A 51 5.66 -16.61 0.79
N ASN A 52 5.04 -17.72 1.16
CA ASN A 52 3.65 -17.77 1.62
C ASN A 52 3.40 -16.99 2.92
N ILE A 53 4.46 -16.69 3.69
CA ILE A 53 4.39 -15.91 4.92
C ILE A 53 4.70 -14.44 4.64
N TYR A 54 5.81 -14.15 3.94
CA TYR A 54 6.26 -12.77 3.80
C TYR A 54 5.63 -12.02 2.62
N TYR A 55 5.09 -12.68 1.59
CA TYR A 55 4.37 -11.98 0.51
C TYR A 55 3.14 -11.22 1.04
N PRO A 56 2.22 -11.83 1.81
CA PRO A 56 1.10 -11.09 2.40
C PRO A 56 1.53 -9.94 3.32
N VAL A 57 2.64 -10.11 4.05
CA VAL A 57 3.21 -9.05 4.89
C VAL A 57 3.71 -7.89 4.03
N CYS A 58 4.41 -8.16 2.94
CA CYS A 58 4.89 -7.12 2.04
C CYS A 58 3.77 -6.40 1.30
N ASP A 59 2.72 -7.13 0.91
CA ASP A 59 1.52 -6.51 0.33
C ASP A 59 0.88 -5.54 1.36
N CYS A 60 0.71 -5.99 2.60
CA CYS A 60 0.20 -5.15 3.69
C CYS A 60 1.10 -3.93 3.96
N TYR A 61 2.43 -4.11 3.95
CA TYR A 61 3.37 -3.01 4.16
C TYR A 61 3.23 -1.93 3.08
N VAL A 62 3.17 -2.35 1.81
CA VAL A 62 3.02 -1.45 0.66
C VAL A 62 1.70 -0.68 0.75
N ASP A 63 0.61 -1.36 1.08
CA ASP A 63 -0.70 -0.71 1.22
C ASP A 63 -0.75 0.25 2.42
N HIS A 64 -0.16 -0.13 3.55
CA HIS A 64 -0.06 0.75 4.72
C HIS A 64 0.71 2.03 4.38
N ILE A 65 1.84 1.92 3.68
CA ILE A 65 2.63 3.08 3.25
C ILE A 65 1.81 3.95 2.30
N ARG A 66 1.18 3.36 1.27
CA ARG A 66 0.43 4.10 0.25
C ARG A 66 -0.80 4.82 0.79
N ASN A 67 -1.42 4.28 1.82
CA ASN A 67 -2.60 4.87 2.44
C ASN A 67 -2.24 6.06 3.36
N ASN A 68 -1.13 5.95 4.09
CA ASN A 68 -0.81 6.88 5.18
C ASN A 68 0.29 7.90 4.88
N TYR A 69 1.10 7.66 3.85
CA TYR A 69 2.28 8.47 3.53
C TYR A 69 2.22 8.99 2.09
N THR A 70 3.04 9.99 1.78
CA THR A 70 3.27 10.46 0.40
C THR A 70 4.58 9.92 -0.16
N SER A 71 4.74 9.97 -1.48
CA SER A 71 5.99 9.56 -2.11
C SER A 71 7.19 10.36 -1.62
N GLU A 72 7.02 11.66 -1.38
CA GLU A 72 8.11 12.56 -0.98
C GLU A 72 8.61 12.25 0.44
N GLN A 73 7.71 11.80 1.32
CA GLN A 73 8.07 11.42 2.68
C GLN A 73 8.91 10.14 2.70
N ILE A 74 8.62 9.19 1.81
CA ILE A 74 9.18 7.83 1.84
C ILE A 74 10.34 7.66 0.87
N MET A 75 10.20 8.17 -0.35
CA MET A 75 11.21 8.09 -1.38
C MET A 75 12.15 9.26 -1.20
N THR A 76 13.32 8.99 -0.60
CA THR A 76 14.36 10.00 -0.50
C THR A 76 15.04 10.13 -1.86
N ASP A 77 14.56 11.04 -2.69
CA ASP A 77 15.36 11.60 -3.75
C ASP A 77 16.40 12.56 -3.14
N ASN A 78 17.63 12.43 -3.59
CA ASN A 78 18.81 13.21 -3.22
C ASN A 78 18.67 14.74 -3.40
N SER A 79 17.51 15.23 -3.84
CA SER A 79 17.16 16.64 -4.02
C SER A 79 16.11 17.17 -3.05
N SER A 80 15.42 16.34 -2.26
CA SER A 80 14.34 16.81 -1.38
C SER A 80 14.80 16.87 0.09
N SER A 81 14.61 18.03 0.71
CA SER A 81 14.72 18.23 2.17
C SER A 81 13.55 17.60 2.94
N MET A 82 12.76 16.75 2.28
CA MET A 82 11.46 16.23 2.71
C MET A 82 11.47 14.71 2.94
N GLY A 83 12.65 14.08 2.89
CA GLY A 83 12.80 12.67 3.25
C GLY A 83 12.60 12.41 4.75
N MET A 84 12.02 11.26 5.07
CA MET A 84 11.82 10.83 6.45
C MET A 84 13.16 10.75 7.21
N THR A 85 13.16 11.22 8.47
CA THR A 85 14.34 11.12 9.33
C THR A 85 14.58 9.67 9.75
N GLN A 86 15.78 9.35 10.25
CA GLN A 86 16.06 8.02 10.80
C GLN A 86 15.05 7.60 11.89
N GLU A 87 14.65 8.54 12.75
CA GLU A 87 13.63 8.31 13.77
C GLU A 87 12.25 8.08 13.15
N GLY A 88 11.91 8.81 12.08
CA GLY A 88 10.70 8.54 11.29
C GLY A 88 10.70 7.12 10.72
N TYR A 89 11.80 6.67 10.13
CA TYR A 89 11.91 5.31 9.59
C TYR A 89 11.79 4.24 10.67
N ARG A 90 12.31 4.51 11.88
CA ARG A 90 12.11 3.63 13.04
C ARG A 90 10.65 3.50 13.43
N ARG A 91 9.92 4.62 13.47
CA ARG A 91 8.49 4.65 13.79
C ARG A 91 7.66 3.94 12.72
N LEU A 92 7.89 4.26 11.44
CA LEU A 92 7.27 3.56 10.33
C LEU A 92 7.52 2.04 10.42
N SER A 93 8.76 1.64 10.69
CA SER A 93 9.09 0.21 10.87
C SER A 93 8.31 -0.43 12.02
N GLN A 94 8.01 0.29 13.10
CA GLN A 94 7.18 -0.21 14.20
C GLN A 94 5.71 -0.28 13.81
N GLU A 95 5.17 0.75 13.16
CA GLU A 95 3.80 0.78 12.65
C GLU A 95 3.52 -0.40 11.73
N LEU A 96 4.41 -0.64 10.77
CA LEU A 96 4.31 -1.74 9.83
C LEU A 96 4.31 -3.10 10.53
N ARG A 97 5.25 -3.33 11.47
CA ARG A 97 5.28 -4.59 12.23
C ARG A 97 4.00 -4.79 13.05
N ASN A 98 3.51 -3.74 13.70
CA ASN A 98 2.33 -3.82 14.55
C ASN A 98 1.05 -4.05 13.75
N ALA A 99 0.95 -3.46 12.55
CA ALA A 99 -0.23 -3.55 11.71
C ALA A 99 -0.29 -4.82 10.86
N CYS A 100 0.86 -5.30 10.37
CA CYS A 100 0.90 -6.27 9.28
C CYS A 100 1.59 -7.59 9.62
N ASN A 101 2.47 -7.65 10.61
CA ASN A 101 3.11 -8.92 10.94
C ASN A 101 2.12 -9.83 11.68
N PRO A 102 2.16 -11.14 11.40
CA PRO A 102 1.37 -12.09 12.17
C PRO A 102 1.76 -12.00 13.65
N LYS A 103 0.77 -11.80 14.51
CA LYS A 103 0.94 -11.87 15.96
C LYS A 103 1.14 -13.32 16.36
N ASN A 104 1.92 -13.57 17.42
CA ASN A 104 2.04 -14.92 17.94
C ASN A 104 0.64 -15.40 18.40
N PRO A 105 0.15 -16.57 17.96
CA PRO A 105 -1.14 -17.10 18.40
C PRO A 105 -1.22 -17.41 19.90
N LYS A 106 -0.13 -17.26 20.65
CA LYS A 106 -0.08 -17.40 22.12
C LYS A 106 -0.43 -16.13 22.88
N GLU A 107 -0.68 -15.02 22.18
CA GLU A 107 -0.95 -13.71 22.79
C GLU A 107 -2.44 -13.34 22.79
N GLU A 108 -3.29 -14.13 22.11
CA GLU A 108 -4.74 -13.90 22.00
C GLU A 108 -5.59 -14.81 22.92
N ASP A 109 -4.99 -15.46 23.92
CA ASP A 109 -5.71 -16.33 24.88
C ASP A 109 -5.55 -15.86 26.33
N PHE A 110 -5.94 -14.61 26.61
CA PHE A 110 -6.20 -14.11 27.97
C PHE A 110 -7.24 -12.97 27.95
N THR A 111 -8.47 -13.27 27.57
CA THR A 111 -9.65 -12.50 28.00
C THR A 111 -10.84 -13.41 28.21
#